data_AF-A0A433SEW9-F1
#
_entry.id   AF-A0A433SEW9-F1
#
_cell.length_a   1.000
_cell.length_b   1.000
_cell.length_c   1.000
_cell.angle_alpha   90.00
_cell.angle_beta   90.00
_cell.angle_gamma   90.00
#
_symmetry.space_group_name_H-M   'P 1'
#
loop_
_entity.id
_entity.type
_entity.pdbx_description
1 polymer ?
#
loop_
_entity_poly.entity_id
_entity_poly.type
_entity_poly.pdbx_seq_one_letter_code
_entity_poly.pdbx_strand_id
1 'polypeptide(L)'
;MPQFTKTSQWKRFDNFKKGLEFSREIYTEAIQEYGLNEYQAFSFLYEEIDSELFSSDKIERFKAYTALFFCAYEHKVDFILDDPFTENVFDRLKNLYKDFYSNSENLKNIPDMQDEESQKIIRIVKENYVKN
;
A
#
# COMPACT_ATOMS: atom_id res chain seq x y z
N MET A 1 10.78 16.67 16.28
CA MET A 1 9.94 15.85 15.39
C MET A 1 8.55 15.80 16.00
N PRO A 2 7.48 16.16 15.28
CA PRO A 2 6.13 15.94 15.78
C PRO A 2 5.93 14.44 15.98
N GLN A 3 5.35 14.05 17.13
CA GLN A 3 4.86 12.69 17.34
C GLN A 3 3.48 12.58 16.69
N PHE A 4 3.39 11.79 15.61
CA PHE A 4 2.14 11.57 14.88
C PHE A 4 1.32 10.49 15.61
N THR A 5 0.11 10.85 16.03
CA THR A 5 -0.73 10.08 16.99
C THR A 5 -1.96 9.43 16.35
N LYS A 6 -1.96 9.19 15.02
CA LYS A 6 -3.04 8.43 14.34
C LYS A 6 -2.75 6.93 14.15
N THR A 7 -1.65 6.44 14.70
CA THR A 7 -1.18 5.03 14.63
C THR A 7 -2.20 4.00 15.11
N SER A 8 -3.12 4.35 16.01
CA SER A 8 -4.13 3.41 16.54
C SER A 8 -5.22 2.95 15.53
N GLN A 9 -5.32 3.55 14.34
CA GLN A 9 -6.37 3.21 13.36
C GLN A 9 -5.95 2.14 12.34
N TRP A 10 -4.64 1.89 12.19
CA TRP A 10 -4.09 0.86 11.27
C TRP A 10 -4.49 -0.57 11.63
N LYS A 11 -4.84 -0.86 12.89
CA LYS A 11 -5.33 -2.18 13.37
C LYS A 11 -6.69 -2.63 12.79
N ARG A 12 -7.16 -2.03 11.69
CA ARG A 12 -8.50 -2.23 11.09
C ARG A 12 -8.48 -2.52 9.58
N PHE A 13 -7.40 -3.11 9.07
CA PHE A 13 -7.38 -3.69 7.70
C PHE A 13 -8.19 -5.00 7.58
N ASP A 14 -9.08 -5.29 8.54
CA ASP A 14 -10.15 -6.29 8.40
C ASP A 14 -10.91 -6.12 7.07
N ASN A 15 -11.00 -4.87 6.59
CA ASN A 15 -11.63 -4.51 5.33
C ASN A 15 -10.68 -3.66 4.46
N PHE A 16 -10.35 -4.18 3.27
CA PHE A 16 -9.49 -3.54 2.29
C PHE A 16 -9.92 -2.11 1.91
N LYS A 17 -11.23 -1.84 1.75
CA LYS A 17 -11.73 -0.52 1.35
C LYS A 17 -11.42 0.55 2.40
N LYS A 18 -11.62 0.23 3.68
CA LYS A 18 -11.27 1.14 4.78
C LYS A 18 -9.77 1.43 4.81
N GLY A 19 -8.97 0.38 4.57
CA GLY A 19 -7.53 0.51 4.45
C GLY A 19 -7.10 1.44 3.30
N LEU A 20 -7.79 1.37 2.18
CA LEU A 20 -7.57 2.25 1.04
C LEU A 20 -7.98 3.70 1.33
N GLU A 21 -9.16 3.93 1.92
CA GLU A 21 -9.60 5.27 2.34
C GLU A 21 -8.59 5.90 3.28
N PHE A 22 -8.12 5.14 4.26
CA PHE A 22 -7.12 5.60 5.21
C PHE A 22 -5.76 5.91 4.57
N SER A 23 -5.32 5.09 3.61
CA SER A 23 -4.11 5.36 2.84
C SER A 23 -4.21 6.69 2.08
N ARG A 24 -5.37 6.97 1.48
CA ARG A 24 -5.64 8.25 0.79
C ARG A 24 -5.68 9.43 1.76
N GLU A 25 -6.26 9.25 2.94
CA GLU A 25 -6.30 10.29 3.99
C GLU A 25 -4.90 10.68 4.44
N ILE A 26 -4.05 9.71 4.80
CA ILE A 26 -2.66 9.96 5.22
C ILE A 26 -1.88 10.62 4.08
N TYR A 27 -2.02 10.12 2.85
CA TYR A 27 -1.32 10.71 1.70
C TYR A 27 -1.77 12.16 1.43
N THR A 28 -3.07 12.43 1.51
CA THR A 28 -3.63 13.78 1.33
C THR A 28 -3.16 14.71 2.44
N GLU A 29 -3.16 14.25 3.69
CA GLU A 29 -2.63 14.98 4.84
C GLU A 29 -1.14 15.31 4.64
N ALA A 30 -0.36 14.34 4.15
CA ALA A 30 1.05 14.52 3.87
C ALA A 30 1.34 15.64 2.88
N ILE A 31 0.52 15.78 1.84
CA ILE A 31 0.64 16.86 0.87
C ILE A 31 0.13 18.18 1.46
N GLN A 32 -1.07 18.19 2.04
CA GLN A 32 -1.77 19.43 2.41
C GLN A 32 -1.22 20.08 3.68
N GLU A 33 -0.94 19.29 4.70
CA GLU A 33 -0.54 19.77 6.03
C GLU A 33 0.98 19.85 6.17
N TYR A 34 1.71 18.92 5.54
CA TYR A 34 3.18 18.86 5.64
C TYR A 34 3.90 19.41 4.40
N GLY A 35 3.18 19.76 3.34
CA GLY A 35 3.75 20.36 2.12
C GLY A 35 4.68 19.43 1.35
N LEU A 36 4.51 18.11 1.51
CA LEU A 36 5.32 17.11 0.82
C LEU A 36 4.91 17.02 -0.65
N ASN A 37 5.88 16.75 -1.53
CA ASN A 37 5.56 16.35 -2.91
C ASN A 37 5.04 14.90 -2.97
N GLU A 38 4.59 14.46 -4.13
CA GLU A 38 3.95 13.15 -4.33
C GLU A 38 4.84 11.97 -3.90
N TYR A 39 6.12 12.01 -4.27
CA TYR A 39 7.08 10.98 -3.89
C TYR A 39 7.38 10.96 -2.39
N GLN A 40 7.51 12.15 -1.79
CA GLN A 40 7.71 12.31 -0.34
C GLN A 40 6.48 11.89 0.46
N ALA A 41 5.27 12.21 -0.02
CA ALA A 41 4.01 11.81 0.57
C ALA A 41 3.82 10.29 0.48
N PHE A 42 4.22 9.67 -0.64
CA PHE A 42 4.27 8.21 -0.76
C PHE A 42 5.24 7.60 0.26
N SER A 43 6.44 8.17 0.39
CA SER A 43 7.46 7.69 1.33
C SER A 43 6.99 7.83 2.78
N PHE A 44 6.35 8.95 3.12
CA PHE A 44 5.73 9.18 4.42
C PHE A 44 4.63 8.15 4.70
N LEU A 45 3.70 7.96 3.76
CA LEU A 45 2.67 6.95 3.88
C LEU A 45 3.31 5.57 4.10
N TYR A 46 4.27 5.17 3.28
CA TYR A 46 4.97 3.89 3.42
C TYR A 46 5.53 3.66 4.83
N GLU A 47 6.20 4.64 5.42
CA GLU A 47 6.74 4.53 6.79
C GLU A 47 5.63 4.35 7.84
N GLU A 48 4.52 5.09 7.70
CA GLU A 48 3.34 4.92 8.56
C GLU A 48 2.72 3.52 8.40
N ILE A 49 2.69 2.97 7.18
CA ILE A 49 2.22 1.61 6.92
C ILE A 49 3.19 0.56 7.50
N ASP A 50 4.48 0.64 7.16
CA ASP A 50 5.47 -0.41 7.41
C ASP A 50 5.77 -0.57 8.90
N SER A 51 5.78 0.55 9.63
CA SER A 51 5.94 0.57 11.09
C SER A 51 4.84 -0.22 11.82
N GLU A 52 3.60 -0.18 11.32
CA GLU A 52 2.46 -0.90 11.89
C GLU A 52 2.39 -2.36 11.42
N LEU A 53 2.88 -2.65 10.22
CA LEU A 53 2.87 -4.00 9.64
C LEU A 53 4.02 -4.91 10.09
N PHE A 54 4.96 -4.41 10.91
CA PHE A 54 6.13 -5.20 11.32
C PHE A 54 5.75 -6.55 11.97
N SER A 55 4.60 -6.63 12.66
CA SER A 55 4.07 -7.85 13.29
C SER A 55 2.80 -8.43 12.64
N SER A 56 2.31 -7.86 11.54
CA SER A 56 1.06 -8.29 10.89
C SER A 56 1.23 -9.58 10.09
N ASP A 57 0.10 -10.24 9.83
CA ASP A 57 0.09 -11.41 8.95
C ASP A 57 0.25 -11.01 7.48
N LYS A 58 0.46 -12.03 6.64
CA LYS A 58 0.76 -11.84 5.22
C LYS A 58 -0.42 -11.27 4.42
N ILE A 59 -1.67 -11.55 4.80
CA ILE A 59 -2.88 -11.04 4.15
C ILE A 59 -3.02 -9.54 4.43
N GLU A 60 -2.83 -9.14 5.69
CA GLU A 60 -2.85 -7.73 6.09
C GLU A 60 -1.79 -6.93 5.33
N ARG A 61 -0.57 -7.47 5.23
CA ARG A 61 0.51 -6.85 4.43
C ARG A 61 0.13 -6.71 2.96
N PHE A 62 -0.46 -7.75 2.37
CA PHE A 62 -0.90 -7.70 0.98
C PHE A 62 -1.96 -6.62 0.74
N LYS A 63 -2.96 -6.52 1.62
CA LYS A 63 -4.00 -5.48 1.55
C LYS A 63 -3.40 -4.09 1.64
N ALA A 64 -2.54 -3.86 2.64
CA ALA A 64 -1.93 -2.57 2.89
C ALA A 64 -0.99 -2.13 1.76
N TYR A 65 -0.12 -3.01 1.27
CA TYR A 65 0.75 -2.70 0.12
C TYR A 65 -0.06 -2.48 -1.15
N THR A 66 -1.16 -3.22 -1.35
CA THR A 66 -2.06 -2.96 -2.50
C THR A 66 -2.72 -1.59 -2.40
N ALA A 67 -3.19 -1.20 -1.21
CA ALA A 67 -3.77 0.12 -0.99
C ALA A 67 -2.75 1.25 -1.20
N LEU A 68 -1.53 1.09 -0.66
CA LEU A 68 -0.40 2.01 -0.84
C LEU A 68 -0.11 2.30 -2.31
N PHE A 69 0.11 1.24 -3.09
CA PHE A 69 0.49 1.39 -4.50
C PHE A 69 -0.68 1.82 -5.38
N PHE A 70 -1.91 1.51 -4.99
CA PHE A 70 -3.06 2.08 -5.68
C PHE A 70 -3.18 3.58 -5.42
N CYS A 71 -2.92 4.04 -4.19
CA CYS A 71 -2.85 5.47 -3.89
C CYS A 71 -1.75 6.15 -4.73
N ALA A 72 -0.57 5.53 -4.83
CA ALA A 72 0.51 6.02 -5.70
C ALA A 72 0.07 6.15 -7.17
N TYR A 73 -0.70 5.19 -7.67
CA TYR A 73 -1.26 5.22 -9.02
C TYR A 73 -2.26 6.37 -9.21
N GLU A 74 -3.18 6.56 -8.27
CA GLU A 74 -4.18 7.63 -8.33
C GLU A 74 -3.53 9.02 -8.36
N HIS A 75 -2.44 9.18 -7.62
CA HIS A 75 -1.70 10.44 -7.55
C HIS A 75 -0.55 10.55 -8.55
N LYS A 76 -0.37 9.57 -9.45
CA LYS A 76 0.67 9.55 -10.48
C LYS A 76 2.07 9.80 -9.91
N VAL A 77 2.41 9.11 -8.84
CA VAL A 77 3.72 9.23 -8.20
C VAL A 77 4.82 8.87 -9.21
N ASP A 78 5.70 9.82 -9.49
CA ASP A 78 6.90 9.61 -10.29
C ASP A 78 8.01 9.01 -9.40
N PHE A 79 8.20 7.69 -9.50
CA PHE A 79 9.19 6.96 -8.72
C PHE A 79 10.62 7.20 -9.22
N ILE A 80 11.56 7.39 -8.29
CA ILE A 80 12.97 7.53 -8.58
C ILE A 80 13.59 6.13 -8.65
N LEU A 81 13.77 5.60 -9.86
CA LEU A 81 14.19 4.20 -10.06
C LEU A 81 15.56 3.86 -9.48
N ASP A 82 16.48 4.84 -9.42
CA ASP A 82 17.83 4.66 -8.86
C ASP A 82 17.89 4.90 -7.34
N ASP A 83 16.74 5.17 -6.69
CA ASP A 83 16.67 5.33 -5.24
C ASP A 83 16.55 3.95 -4.56
N PRO A 84 17.50 3.56 -3.68
CA PRO A 84 17.42 2.31 -2.91
C PRO A 84 16.11 2.15 -2.15
N PHE A 85 15.47 3.25 -1.73
CA PHE A 85 14.14 3.17 -1.11
C PHE A 85 13.11 2.62 -2.11
N THR A 86 13.03 3.17 -3.32
CA THR A 86 12.09 2.72 -4.36
C THR A 86 12.31 1.25 -4.69
N GLU A 87 13.55 0.81 -4.89
CA GLU A 87 13.88 -0.59 -5.17
C GLU A 87 13.35 -1.53 -4.07
N ASN A 88 13.65 -1.20 -2.80
CA ASN A 88 13.22 -2.00 -1.66
C ASN A 88 11.69 -2.13 -1.55
N VAL A 89 10.97 -1.03 -1.76
CA VAL A 89 9.50 -1.00 -1.64
C VAL A 89 8.85 -1.80 -2.78
N PHE A 90 9.38 -1.69 -4.00
CA PHE A 90 8.92 -2.49 -5.14
C PHE A 90 9.20 -3.98 -4.95
N ASP A 91 10.38 -4.35 -4.45
CA ASP A 91 10.71 -5.75 -4.19
C ASP A 91 9.79 -6.38 -3.15
N ARG A 92 9.43 -5.65 -2.08
CA ARG A 92 8.44 -6.11 -1.10
C ARG A 92 7.07 -6.34 -1.75
N LEU A 93 6.59 -5.41 -2.58
CA LEU A 93 5.34 -5.58 -3.31
C LEU A 93 5.37 -6.81 -4.23
N LYS A 94 6.43 -6.95 -5.03
CA LYS A 94 6.59 -8.06 -5.98
C LYS A 94 6.59 -9.40 -5.26
N ASN A 95 7.30 -9.50 -4.14
CA ASN A 95 7.35 -10.72 -3.34
C ASN A 95 5.96 -11.07 -2.76
N LEU A 96 5.23 -10.10 -2.22
CA LEU A 96 3.85 -10.31 -1.75
C LEU A 96 2.95 -10.82 -2.87
N TYR A 97 2.95 -10.15 -4.03
CA TYR A 97 2.12 -10.58 -5.16
C TYR A 97 2.53 -11.96 -5.68
N LYS A 98 3.83 -12.22 -5.84
CA LYS A 98 4.34 -13.53 -6.26
C LYS A 98 3.80 -14.62 -5.34
N ASP A 99 3.84 -14.40 -4.03
CA ASP A 99 3.35 -15.35 -3.06
C ASP A 99 1.84 -15.65 -3.19
N PHE A 100 1.00 -14.63 -3.37
CA PHE A 100 -0.46 -14.81 -3.53
C PHE A 100 -0.89 -15.34 -4.91
N TYR A 101 -0.03 -15.21 -5.93
CA TYR A 101 -0.31 -15.75 -7.27
C TYR A 101 0.37 -17.09 -7.56
N SER A 102 1.47 -17.43 -6.87
CA SER A 102 2.28 -18.64 -7.14
C SER A 102 2.07 -19.74 -6.11
N ASN A 103 1.71 -19.42 -4.87
CA ASN A 103 1.55 -20.38 -3.79
C ASN A 103 0.06 -20.59 -3.43
N SER A 104 -0.20 -21.60 -2.59
CA SER A 104 -1.52 -22.09 -2.13
C SER A 104 -2.47 -21.05 -1.51
N GLU A 105 -2.03 -19.81 -1.30
CA GLU A 105 -2.84 -18.69 -0.83
C GLU A 105 -3.50 -18.01 -2.02
N ASN A 106 -4.61 -18.59 -2.47
CA ASN A 106 -5.39 -18.05 -3.56
C ASN A 106 -6.00 -16.72 -3.12
N LEU A 107 -5.86 -15.65 -3.91
CA LEU A 107 -6.58 -14.38 -3.69
C LEU A 107 -8.08 -14.58 -3.45
N LYS A 108 -8.67 -15.65 -3.99
CA LYS A 108 -10.06 -16.07 -3.73
C LYS A 108 -10.38 -16.30 -2.25
N ASN A 109 -9.37 -16.51 -1.42
CA ASN A 109 -9.50 -16.74 0.01
C ASN A 109 -9.47 -15.43 0.83
N ILE A 110 -9.37 -14.26 0.20
CA ILE A 110 -9.46 -12.95 0.84
C ILE A 110 -10.86 -12.36 0.54
N PRO A 111 -11.88 -12.58 1.40
CA PRO A 111 -13.27 -12.36 1.04
C PRO A 111 -13.60 -10.90 0.71
N ASP A 112 -13.00 -9.96 1.45
CA ASP A 112 -13.22 -8.52 1.33
C ASP A 112 -12.47 -7.88 0.15
N MET A 113 -11.76 -8.69 -0.65
CA MET A 113 -11.14 -8.25 -1.90
C MET A 113 -11.78 -8.89 -3.14
N GLN A 114 -12.87 -9.67 -3.01
CA GLN A 114 -13.50 -10.36 -4.15
C GLN A 114 -14.46 -9.49 -4.95
N ASP A 115 -14.87 -8.34 -4.43
CA ASP A 115 -15.75 -7.45 -5.17
C ASP A 115 -15.04 -6.82 -6.38
N GLU A 116 -15.84 -6.39 -7.36
CA GLU A 116 -15.35 -5.92 -8.67
C GLU A 116 -14.36 -4.77 -8.54
N GLU A 117 -14.61 -3.85 -7.60
CA GLU A 117 -13.75 -2.69 -7.36
C GLU A 117 -12.38 -3.12 -6.82
N SER A 118 -12.36 -3.97 -5.78
CA SER A 118 -11.12 -4.49 -5.20
C SER A 118 -10.30 -5.29 -6.22
N GLN A 119 -10.95 -6.13 -7.03
CA GLN A 119 -10.29 -6.89 -8.10
C GLN A 119 -9.71 -5.96 -9.19
N LYS A 120 -10.41 -4.87 -9.52
CA LYS A 120 -9.90 -3.85 -10.43
C LYS A 120 -8.67 -3.16 -9.86
N ILE A 121 -8.67 -2.82 -8.58
CA ILE A 121 -7.52 -2.22 -7.89
C ILE A 121 -6.31 -3.16 -7.91
N ILE A 122 -6.49 -4.42 -7.54
CA ILE A 122 -5.42 -5.43 -7.59
C ILE A 122 -4.84 -5.52 -9.00
N ARG A 123 -5.69 -5.52 -10.03
CA ARG A 123 -5.23 -5.56 -11.44
C ARG A 123 -4.39 -4.34 -11.79
N ILE A 124 -4.85 -3.14 -11.43
CA ILE A 124 -4.12 -1.89 -11.68
C ILE A 124 -2.74 -1.94 -11.02
N VAL A 125 -2.67 -2.30 -9.74
CA VAL A 125 -1.39 -2.39 -9.02
C VAL A 125 -0.47 -3.42 -9.66
N LYS A 126 -0.99 -4.61 -9.98
CA LYS A 126 -0.21 -5.68 -10.62
C LYS A 126 0.37 -5.24 -11.96
N GLU A 127 -0.45 -4.58 -12.79
CA GLU A 127 -0.06 -4.19 -14.15
C GLU A 127 0.96 -3.06 -14.18
N ASN A 128 0.90 -2.13 -13.23
CA ASN A 128 1.79 -0.97 -13.21
C ASN A 128 3.08 -1.20 -12.41
N TYR A 129 3.06 -2.03 -11.38
CA TYR A 129 4.18 -2.11 -10.41
C TYR A 129 4.79 -3.50 -10.22
N VAL A 130 4.10 -4.57 -10.62
CA VAL A 130 4.55 -5.95 -10.34
C VAL A 130 5.08 -6.66 -11.58
N LYS A 131 4.52 -6.38 -12.76
CA LYS A 131 4.88 -7.07 -14.02
C LYS A 131 6.23 -6.64 -14.63
N ASN A 132 6.91 -5.65 -14.05
CA ASN A 132 8.20 -5.15 -14.52
C ASN A 132 9.37 -5.87 -13.85
#